data_AF-A0A193KYM2-F1
#
_entry.id   AF-A0A193KYM2-F1
#
_cell.length_a   1.000
_cell.length_b   1.000
_cell.length_c   1.000
_cell.angle_alpha   90.00
_cell.angle_beta   90.00
_cell.angle_gamma   90.00
#
_symmetry.space_group_name_H-M   'P 1'
#
loop_
_entity.id
_entity.type
_entity.pdbx_description
1 polymer ?
#
loop_
_entity_poly.entity_id
_entity_poly.type
_entity_poly.pdbx_seq_one_letter_code
_entity_poly.pdbx_strand_id
1 'polypeptide(L)'
;MAAALGGKDVTAVMFEGNFASVAKACTGELGPDGYGFVQVSPPNEHIQGSTWWTVYQPVSYRIGSKSGDRAAFRSMVDTCHTAGVKVAADSVINHMADASGTGTAGASFHVDATTRWGQNICLNDTWRG
;
A
#
# COMPACT_ATOMS: atom_id res chain seq x y z
N MET A 1 -17.25 4.45 0.55
CA MET A 1 -16.30 4.76 -0.52
C MET A 1 -16.59 6.15 -1.07
N ALA A 2 -15.57 6.90 -1.49
CA ALA A 2 -15.78 8.21 -2.10
C ALA A 2 -16.53 8.06 -3.44
N ALA A 3 -17.34 9.04 -3.83
CA ALA A 3 -17.96 9.03 -5.15
C ALA A 3 -16.86 9.17 -6.23
N ALA A 4 -16.87 8.32 -7.25
CA ALA A 4 -16.02 8.58 -8.42
C ALA A 4 -16.63 9.69 -9.27
N LEU A 5 -15.79 10.33 -10.09
CA LEU A 5 -16.23 11.41 -10.97
C LEU A 5 -17.04 10.81 -12.12
N GLY A 6 -18.19 11.43 -12.46
CA GLY A 6 -18.93 11.11 -13.68
C GLY A 6 -19.63 9.76 -13.72
N GLY A 7 -20.05 9.21 -12.56
CA GLY A 7 -20.89 7.99 -12.52
C GLY A 7 -20.13 6.67 -12.69
N LYS A 8 -18.80 6.68 -12.64
CA LYS A 8 -17.96 5.47 -12.64
C LYS A 8 -18.02 4.82 -11.26
N ASP A 9 -18.60 3.64 -11.11
CA ASP A 9 -18.82 3.00 -9.78
C ASP A 9 -18.06 1.67 -9.59
N VAL A 10 -17.47 1.14 -10.66
CA VAL A 10 -16.70 -0.10 -10.61
C VAL A 10 -15.29 0.14 -10.04
N THR A 11 -14.88 -0.76 -9.14
CA THR A 11 -13.53 -0.81 -8.56
C THR A 11 -12.80 -2.07 -9.03
N ALA A 12 -11.60 -1.93 -9.57
CA ALA A 12 -10.71 -3.06 -9.83
C ALA A 12 -9.83 -3.33 -8.60
N VAL A 13 -9.75 -4.59 -8.14
CA VAL A 13 -8.83 -4.99 -7.07
C VAL A 13 -7.57 -5.57 -7.71
N MET A 14 -6.48 -4.80 -7.71
CA MET A 14 -5.19 -5.21 -8.28
C MET A 14 -4.33 -5.90 -7.21
N PHE A 15 -4.82 -7.05 -6.75
CA PHE A 15 -4.18 -7.85 -5.71
C PHE A 15 -2.75 -8.25 -6.10
N GLU A 16 -1.78 -8.02 -5.20
CA GLU A 16 -0.35 -8.30 -5.38
C GLU A 16 0.33 -7.53 -6.54
N GLY A 17 -0.37 -6.60 -7.19
CA GLY A 17 0.20 -5.78 -8.26
C GLY A 17 1.30 -4.86 -7.75
N ASN A 18 2.43 -4.80 -8.47
CA ASN A 18 3.42 -3.74 -8.25
C ASN A 18 2.88 -2.40 -8.79
N PHE A 19 3.36 -1.27 -8.24
CA PHE A 19 2.80 0.04 -8.55
C PHE A 19 2.95 0.44 -10.02
N ALA A 20 4.02 0.02 -10.70
CA ALA A 20 4.21 0.29 -12.11
C ALA A 20 3.18 -0.44 -13.00
N SER A 21 2.89 -1.70 -12.69
CA SER A 21 1.85 -2.48 -13.39
C SER A 21 0.45 -1.89 -13.16
N VAL A 22 0.16 -1.43 -11.95
CA VAL A 22 -1.11 -0.74 -11.64
C VAL A 22 -1.24 0.55 -12.45
N ALA A 23 -0.18 1.37 -12.49
CA ALA A 23 -0.16 2.60 -13.29
C ALA A 23 -0.44 2.33 -14.77
N LYS A 24 0.19 1.28 -15.33
CA LYS A 24 -0.04 0.84 -16.71
C LYS A 24 -1.50 0.45 -16.94
N ALA A 25 -2.08 -0.36 -16.04
CA ALA A 25 -3.48 -0.77 -16.14
C ALA A 25 -4.44 0.43 -16.07
N CYS A 26 -4.18 1.41 -15.22
CA CYS A 26 -4.97 2.64 -15.16
C CYS A 26 -5.07 3.35 -16.51
N THR A 27 -3.95 3.48 -17.22
CA THR A 27 -3.91 4.16 -18.53
C THR A 27 -4.40 3.31 -19.70
N GLY A 28 -4.10 2.01 -19.68
CA GLY A 28 -4.33 1.14 -20.84
C GLY A 28 -5.71 0.48 -20.87
N GLU A 29 -6.32 0.27 -19.71
CA GLU A 29 -7.55 -0.52 -19.56
C GLU A 29 -8.56 0.18 -18.66
N LEU A 30 -8.23 0.39 -17.38
CA LEU A 30 -9.21 0.83 -16.38
C LEU A 30 -9.82 2.20 -16.69
N GLY A 31 -9.00 3.18 -17.07
CA GLY A 31 -9.45 4.51 -17.47
C GLY A 31 -10.36 4.46 -18.70
N PRO A 32 -9.87 3.91 -19.84
CA PRO A 32 -10.67 3.72 -21.06
C PRO A 32 -11.98 2.96 -20.85
N ASP A 33 -11.96 1.89 -20.07
CA ASP A 33 -13.13 1.02 -19.83
C ASP A 33 -14.10 1.59 -18.78
N GLY A 34 -13.73 2.70 -18.15
CA GLY A 34 -14.62 3.47 -17.29
C GLY A 34 -14.66 3.06 -15.82
N TYR A 35 -13.63 2.38 -15.32
CA TYR A 35 -13.47 2.12 -13.89
C TYR A 35 -13.31 3.42 -13.10
N GLY A 36 -13.94 3.50 -11.92
CA GLY A 36 -13.86 4.66 -11.05
C GLY A 36 -12.69 4.59 -10.08
N PHE A 37 -12.32 3.38 -9.66
CA PHE A 37 -11.28 3.13 -8.68
C PHE A 37 -10.40 1.94 -9.03
N VAL A 38 -9.16 1.98 -8.56
CA VAL A 38 -8.30 0.82 -8.38
C VAL A 38 -7.96 0.68 -6.89
N GLN A 39 -8.17 -0.50 -6.33
CA GLN A 39 -7.68 -0.86 -5.00
C GLN A 39 -6.33 -1.56 -5.14
N VAL A 40 -5.34 -1.09 -4.39
CA VAL A 40 -4.01 -1.69 -4.30
C VAL A 40 -3.82 -2.41 -2.97
N SER A 41 -2.99 -3.46 -2.96
CA SER A 41 -2.50 -4.10 -1.74
C SER A 41 -1.82 -3.10 -0.80
N PRO A 42 -1.70 -3.40 0.50
CA PRO A 42 -1.15 -2.47 1.49
C PRO A 42 0.19 -1.87 1.05
N PRO A 43 0.30 -0.54 0.92
CA PRO A 43 1.51 0.12 0.42
C PRO A 43 2.54 0.39 1.53
N ASN A 44 2.13 0.24 2.80
CA ASN A 44 2.99 0.46 3.95
C ASN A 44 4.02 -0.67 4.10
N GLU A 45 5.09 -0.36 4.83
CA GLU A 45 6.12 -1.31 5.21
C GLU A 45 5.53 -2.48 6.01
N HIS A 46 5.94 -3.69 5.64
CA HIS A 46 5.48 -4.93 6.23
C HIS A 46 6.64 -5.91 6.41
N ILE A 47 6.39 -7.08 6.98
CA ILE A 47 7.42 -8.12 7.12
C ILE A 47 7.95 -8.58 5.75
N GLN A 48 9.19 -9.03 5.69
CA GLN A 48 9.74 -9.62 4.47
C GLN A 48 9.08 -10.97 4.13
N GLY A 49 9.12 -11.33 2.84
CA GLY A 49 8.65 -12.62 2.32
C GLY A 49 7.78 -12.47 1.07
N SER A 50 7.77 -13.51 0.24
CA SER A 50 7.07 -13.51 -1.06
C SER A 50 5.60 -13.90 -0.98
N THR A 51 5.16 -14.50 0.11
CA THR A 51 3.76 -14.95 0.24
C THR A 51 2.81 -13.77 0.33
N TRP A 52 1.60 -13.91 -0.22
CA TRP A 52 0.66 -12.80 -0.33
C TRP A 52 0.33 -12.14 1.01
N TRP A 53 0.18 -12.93 2.08
CA TRP A 53 -0.27 -12.43 3.37
C TRP A 53 0.77 -11.57 4.12
N THR A 54 2.02 -11.49 3.64
CA THR A 54 3.08 -10.71 4.30
C THR A 54 2.74 -9.22 4.36
N VAL A 55 2.03 -8.68 3.37
CA VAL A 55 1.56 -7.27 3.36
C VAL A 55 0.56 -6.95 4.46
N TYR A 56 -0.08 -7.98 5.02
CA TYR A 56 -1.03 -7.87 6.13
C TYR A 56 -0.36 -8.02 7.49
N GLN A 57 0.96 -7.95 7.58
CA GLN A 57 1.74 -7.89 8.82
C GLN A 57 2.54 -6.58 8.83
N PRO A 58 1.91 -5.42 9.12
CA PRO A 58 2.56 -4.12 9.09
C PRO A 58 3.74 -4.03 10.07
N VAL A 59 4.77 -3.28 9.70
CA VAL A 59 5.93 -2.99 10.56
C VAL A 59 5.98 -1.49 10.87
N SER A 60 5.72 -0.66 9.86
CA SER A 60 5.60 0.80 10.01
C SER A 60 4.59 1.34 9.00
N TYR A 61 4.31 2.64 9.07
CA TYR A 61 3.47 3.33 8.09
C TYR A 61 4.28 4.01 6.97
N ARG A 62 5.58 3.73 6.87
CA ARG A 62 6.40 4.17 5.75
C ARG A 62 5.90 3.49 4.48
N ILE A 63 5.79 4.24 3.38
CA ILE A 63 5.45 3.64 2.08
C ILE A 63 6.70 2.96 1.52
N GLY A 64 6.63 1.63 1.38
CA GLY A 64 7.77 0.79 1.02
C GLY A 64 7.41 -0.67 1.21
N SER A 65 6.53 -1.17 0.36
CA SER A 65 6.08 -2.56 0.37
C SER A 65 6.78 -3.37 -0.73
N LYS A 66 6.48 -4.66 -0.82
CA LYS A 66 6.91 -5.49 -1.95
C LYS A 66 6.39 -5.00 -3.32
N SER A 67 5.36 -4.13 -3.34
CA SER A 67 4.82 -3.53 -4.57
C SER A 67 5.64 -2.34 -5.08
N GLY A 68 6.52 -1.78 -4.25
CA GLY A 68 7.40 -0.66 -4.61
C GLY A 68 7.62 0.33 -3.47
N ASP A 69 8.47 1.32 -3.73
CA ASP A 69 8.77 2.40 -2.79
C ASP A 69 7.77 3.57 -2.85
N ARG A 70 8.01 4.59 -2.02
CA ARG A 70 7.21 5.81 -1.99
C ARG A 70 7.17 6.57 -3.32
N ALA A 71 8.26 6.56 -4.09
CA ALA A 71 8.32 7.25 -5.37
C ALA A 71 7.47 6.53 -6.42
N ALA A 72 7.56 5.20 -6.48
CA ALA A 72 6.73 4.36 -7.34
C ALA A 72 5.25 4.48 -6.97
N PHE A 73 4.91 4.49 -5.68
CA PHE A 73 3.52 4.69 -5.23
C PHE A 73 2.97 6.05 -5.67
N ARG A 74 3.73 7.13 -5.46
CA ARG A 74 3.33 8.48 -5.90
C ARG A 74 3.13 8.53 -7.42
N SER A 75 4.06 7.97 -8.19
CA SER A 75 3.97 7.91 -9.66
C SER A 75 2.71 7.18 -10.13
N MET A 76 2.38 6.05 -9.49
CA MET A 76 1.16 5.29 -9.78
C MET A 76 -0.11 6.09 -9.47
N VAL A 77 -0.16 6.77 -8.31
CA VAL A 77 -1.28 7.63 -7.94
C VAL A 77 -1.48 8.76 -8.95
N ASP A 78 -0.41 9.48 -9.30
CA ASP A 78 -0.46 10.58 -10.28
C ASP A 78 -0.92 10.09 -11.65
N THR A 79 -0.42 8.93 -12.09
CA THR A 79 -0.76 8.31 -13.38
C THR A 79 -2.22 7.86 -13.42
N CYS A 80 -2.70 7.18 -12.38
CA CYS A 80 -4.09 6.73 -12.29
C CYS A 80 -5.06 7.91 -12.24
N HIS A 81 -4.75 8.94 -11.45
CA HIS A 81 -5.57 10.15 -11.39
C HIS A 81 -5.64 10.87 -12.74
N THR A 82 -4.54 10.93 -13.49
CA THR A 82 -4.53 11.49 -14.85
C THR A 82 -5.41 10.69 -15.80
N ALA A 83 -5.49 9.37 -15.63
CA ALA A 83 -6.39 8.49 -16.37
C ALA A 83 -7.86 8.53 -15.88
N GLY A 84 -8.19 9.37 -14.89
CA GLY A 84 -9.52 9.46 -14.31
C GLY A 84 -9.90 8.33 -13.35
N VAL A 85 -8.92 7.52 -12.92
CA VAL A 85 -9.11 6.39 -11.98
C VAL A 85 -8.57 6.79 -10.60
N LYS A 86 -9.41 6.75 -9.57
CA LYS A 86 -9.00 7.03 -8.19
C LYS A 86 -8.28 5.83 -7.56
N VAL A 87 -7.34 6.09 -6.66
CA VAL A 87 -6.63 5.01 -5.95
C VAL A 87 -7.18 4.82 -4.54
N ALA A 88 -7.54 3.59 -4.20
CA ALA A 88 -7.88 3.15 -2.85
C ALA A 88 -6.73 2.28 -2.29
N ALA A 89 -6.12 2.71 -1.19
CA ALA A 89 -5.08 1.94 -0.51
C ALA A 89 -5.72 1.03 0.54
N ASP A 90 -5.46 -0.27 0.46
CA ASP A 90 -5.78 -1.20 1.56
C ASP A 90 -4.98 -0.79 2.81
N SER A 91 -5.68 -0.56 3.91
CA SER A 91 -5.14 0.06 5.13
C SER A 91 -5.28 -0.88 6.31
N VAL A 92 -4.19 -1.53 6.69
CA VAL A 92 -4.15 -2.46 7.83
C VAL A 92 -3.81 -1.68 9.10
N ILE A 93 -4.84 -1.20 9.78
CA ILE A 93 -4.72 -0.42 11.03
C ILE A 93 -5.12 -1.22 12.28
N ASN A 94 -5.65 -2.42 12.07
CA ASN A 94 -6.18 -3.28 13.13
C ASN A 94 -5.12 -4.16 13.79
N HIS A 95 -3.89 -4.23 13.32
CA HIS A 95 -2.82 -4.96 14.00
C HIS A 95 -1.48 -4.61 13.37
N MET A 96 -0.41 -5.16 13.93
CA MET A 96 0.97 -5.05 13.47
C MET A 96 1.57 -6.45 13.37
N ALA A 97 2.82 -6.56 12.90
CA ALA A 97 3.53 -7.82 12.77
C ALA A 97 3.67 -8.56 14.11
N ASP A 98 3.47 -9.88 14.10
CA ASP A 98 3.63 -10.79 15.26
C ASP A 98 5.01 -11.49 15.28
N ALA A 99 6.04 -10.79 14.83
CA ALA A 99 7.40 -11.33 14.75
C ALA A 99 8.43 -10.22 15.04
N SER A 100 9.71 -10.61 15.03
CA SER A 100 10.84 -9.69 15.09
C SER A 100 11.63 -9.77 13.79
N GLY A 101 12.21 -8.67 13.34
CA GLY A 101 13.01 -8.67 12.12
C GLY A 101 13.24 -7.28 11.52
N THR A 102 13.42 -7.26 10.20
CA THR A 102 13.54 -6.03 9.41
C THR A 102 12.40 -5.96 8.39
N GLY A 103 11.71 -4.83 8.34
CA GLY A 103 10.63 -4.59 7.39
C GLY A 103 11.14 -4.35 5.96
N THR A 104 10.22 -4.36 5.00
CA THR A 104 10.51 -4.14 3.58
C THR A 104 11.12 -2.78 3.25
N ALA A 105 11.00 -1.78 4.14
CA ALA A 105 11.59 -0.45 4.00
C ALA A 105 12.75 -0.19 4.99
N GLY A 106 13.25 -1.24 5.64
CA GLY A 106 14.44 -1.22 6.48
C GLY A 106 14.22 -0.94 7.96
N ALA A 107 12.98 -0.79 8.44
CA ALA A 107 12.72 -0.63 9.86
C ALA A 107 12.97 -1.94 10.62
N SER A 108 13.84 -1.89 11.64
CA SER A 108 13.96 -3.00 12.59
C SER A 108 12.80 -2.97 13.59
N PHE A 109 12.18 -4.12 13.83
CA PHE A 109 11.06 -4.29 14.76
C PHE A 109 11.27 -5.50 15.65
N HIS A 110 10.74 -5.45 16.87
CA HIS A 110 10.86 -6.52 17.85
C HIS A 110 9.52 -6.73 18.56
N VAL A 111 9.12 -7.98 18.73
CA VAL A 111 7.93 -8.41 19.46
C VAL A 111 8.33 -9.43 20.52
N ASP A 112 7.86 -9.21 21.75
CA ASP A 112 7.99 -10.10 22.89
C ASP A 112 6.70 -10.16 23.72
N ALA A 113 6.69 -10.98 24.78
CA ALA A 113 5.54 -11.18 25.67
C ALA A 113 5.06 -9.89 26.38
N THR A 114 5.86 -8.82 26.38
CA THR A 114 5.51 -7.53 26.99
C THR A 114 5.07 -6.48 25.98
N THR A 115 5.23 -6.77 24.68
CA THR A 115 4.89 -5.85 23.60
C THR A 115 3.40 -5.57 23.60
N ARG A 116 3.03 -4.31 23.84
CA ARG A 116 1.65 -3.85 23.79
C ARG A 116 1.31 -3.34 22.40
N TRP A 117 0.00 -3.24 22.16
CA TRP A 117 -0.55 -2.65 20.96
C TRP A 117 0.07 -1.29 20.63
N GLY A 118 0.56 -1.16 19.39
CA GLY A 118 1.21 0.06 18.89
C GLY A 118 2.68 0.23 19.29
N GLN A 119 3.21 -0.58 20.22
CA GLN A 119 4.62 -0.49 20.64
C GLN A 119 5.60 -1.11 19.64
N ASN A 120 5.10 -1.95 18.72
CA ASN A 120 5.87 -2.50 17.60
C ASN A 120 5.75 -1.66 16.31
N ILE A 121 5.15 -0.46 16.36
CA ILE A 121 5.16 0.46 15.22
C ILE A 121 6.50 1.20 15.20
N CYS A 122 7.27 1.01 14.14
CA CYS A 122 8.52 1.75 13.96
C CYS A 122 8.24 3.15 13.40
N LEU A 123 8.00 4.12 14.28
CA LEU A 123 7.73 5.53 13.92
C LEU A 123 9.00 6.40 13.75
N ASN A 124 10.19 5.80 13.66
CA ASN A 124 11.44 6.55 13.49
C ASN A 124 11.56 7.11 12.07
N ASP A 125 10.80 8.16 11.81
CA ASP A 125 11.05 9.08 10.72
C ASP A 125 11.27 10.47 11.35
N THR A 126 12.51 10.93 11.26
CA THR A 126 12.81 12.36 11.13
C THR A 126 12.02 12.93 9.94
N TRP A 127 10.75 13.30 10.16
CA TRP A 127 9.87 14.01 9.21
C TRP A 127 10.23 15.52 9.08
N ARG A 128 11.48 15.90 9.36
CA ARG A 128 12.02 17.24 9.13
C ARG A 128 13.24 17.12 8.22
N GLY A 129 13.02 17.31 6.92
CA GLY A 129 14.02 17.39 5.87
C GLY A 129 13.34 17.79 4.58
#